data_AF-A0A9X0C6Q2-F1
#
_entry.id   AF-A0A9X0C6Q2-F1
#
_cell.length_a   1.000
_cell.length_b   1.000
_cell.length_c   1.000
_cell.angle_alpha   90.00
_cell.angle_beta   90.00
_cell.angle_gamma   90.00
#
_symmetry.space_group_name_H-M   'P 1'
#
loop_
_entity.id
_entity.type
_entity.pdbx_description
1 polymer ?
#
loop_
_entity_poly.entity_id
_entity_poly.type
_entity_poly.pdbx_seq_one_letter_code
_entity_poly.pdbx_strand_id
1 'polypeptide(L)'
;MQLLGGQNFDGVVMTGRDNLRRVVRSTTSPSPSPESADMASLMAKYDRLLKIRTVHGSMMSIMFVLLFPTFASLVHLLPSSKPVVRIHALLQAMTATLAIVGFGLGIYLNQQIPVKGKHHQVIGAIVVVLLVVVQPILGIRQHMIFRRTQRKTWWKYAHRWQGRVMLVLGVDTILAGLGGSPGVFIAYGVVAGLVYTFYSSLIAFKAIRQRRASARDKAPPAEGARPAETEEHTLTEIPAHAVSTRGNFCAETSQCQTN
;
A
#
# COMPACT_ATOMS: atom_id res chain seq x y z
N MET A 1 15.42 -8.02 75.75
CA MET A 1 15.91 -7.08 76.78
C MET A 1 15.74 -5.68 76.21
N GLN A 2 14.64 -4.98 76.54
CA GLN A 2 14.57 -3.93 77.60
C GLN A 2 15.62 -2.84 77.31
N LEU A 3 15.29 -1.57 77.10
CA LEU A 3 14.53 -0.62 77.95
C LEU A 3 13.97 0.50 77.02
N LEU A 4 12.68 0.85 76.97
CA LEU A 4 11.85 1.63 77.92
C LEU A 4 12.49 2.88 78.52
N GLY A 5 12.02 4.04 78.05
CA GLY A 5 11.97 5.33 78.74
C GLY A 5 11.09 6.26 77.88
N GLY A 6 10.00 6.87 78.33
CA GLY A 6 9.58 7.19 79.69
C GLY A 6 9.10 8.64 79.68
N GLN A 7 7.80 8.79 79.41
CA GLN A 7 6.85 9.85 79.85
C GLN A 7 7.27 11.33 79.82
N ASN A 8 6.42 12.15 79.19
CA ASN A 8 5.83 13.32 79.86
C ASN A 8 4.40 13.53 79.33
N PHE A 9 3.44 13.28 80.21
CA PHE A 9 2.03 13.64 80.07
C PHE A 9 1.82 14.92 80.87
N ASP A 10 1.60 16.05 80.18
CA ASP A 10 1.00 17.22 80.80
C ASP A 10 -0.49 17.20 80.51
N GLY A 11 -1.25 16.95 81.57
CA GLY A 11 -2.70 17.03 81.56
C GLY A 11 -3.16 18.47 81.38
N VAL A 12 -3.99 18.69 80.36
CA VAL A 12 -4.91 19.83 80.34
C VAL A 12 -6.32 19.26 80.20
N VAL A 13 -6.98 19.12 81.35
CA VAL A 13 -8.44 19.06 81.42
C VAL A 13 -8.93 20.49 81.37
N MET A 14 -9.53 20.89 80.26
CA MET A 14 -10.42 22.06 80.20
C MET A 14 -11.71 21.66 79.49
N THR A 15 -12.77 21.65 80.29
CA THR A 15 -14.17 21.50 79.93
C THR A 15 -14.61 22.64 79.01
N GLY A 16 -15.25 22.31 77.90
CA GLY A 16 -15.89 23.32 77.06
C GLY A 16 -16.47 22.70 75.80
N ARG A 17 -17.80 22.55 75.77
CA ARG A 17 -18.53 22.37 74.52
C ARG A 17 -18.18 23.53 73.58
N ASP A 18 -18.24 23.26 72.28
CA ASP A 18 -18.17 24.24 71.16
C ASP A 18 -16.82 24.37 70.44
N ASN A 19 -16.33 23.29 69.79
CA ASN A 19 -15.24 23.43 68.79
C ASN A 19 -15.29 22.47 67.59
N LEU A 20 -16.46 21.88 67.28
CA LEU A 20 -16.61 20.92 66.16
C LEU A 20 -16.92 21.58 64.79
N ARG A 21 -16.66 22.87 64.61
CA ARG A 21 -16.91 23.55 63.32
C ARG A 21 -15.86 24.58 62.93
N ARG A 22 -14.57 24.31 63.16
CA ARG A 22 -13.48 24.97 62.42
C ARG A 22 -12.12 24.29 62.58
N VAL A 23 -12.06 22.96 62.43
CA VAL A 23 -10.81 22.40 61.86
C VAL A 23 -10.90 22.67 60.37
N VAL A 24 -10.57 23.92 60.00
CA VAL A 24 -10.08 24.23 58.67
C VAL A 24 -8.91 23.30 58.50
N ARG A 25 -9.16 22.21 57.78
CA ARG A 25 -8.11 21.45 57.13
C ARG A 25 -7.47 22.42 56.17
N SER A 26 -6.47 23.16 56.66
CA SER A 26 -5.46 23.78 55.83
C SER A 26 -4.69 22.63 55.20
N THR A 27 -5.31 21.96 54.24
CA THR A 27 -4.59 21.37 53.13
C THR A 27 -4.05 22.57 52.35
N THR A 28 -2.95 23.12 52.83
CA THR A 28 -1.95 23.69 51.94
C THR A 28 -1.61 22.53 51.01
N SER A 29 -2.26 22.48 49.85
CA SER A 29 -1.76 21.70 48.73
C SER A 29 -0.28 22.07 48.60
N PRO A 30 0.66 21.12 48.62
CA PRO A 30 2.04 21.47 48.38
C PRO A 30 2.08 22.03 46.96
N SER A 31 2.27 23.35 46.83
CA SER A 31 2.62 23.93 45.55
C SER A 31 3.84 23.15 45.06
N PRO A 32 3.79 22.52 43.87
CA PRO A 32 4.93 21.81 43.36
C PRO A 32 6.12 22.78 43.36
N SER A 33 7.23 22.37 43.97
CA SER A 33 8.48 23.11 43.83
C SER A 33 8.76 23.26 42.33
N PRO A 34 9.37 24.37 41.87
CA PRO A 34 9.57 24.64 40.44
C PRO A 34 10.20 23.45 39.70
N GLU A 35 11.11 22.71 40.35
CA GLU A 35 11.71 21.48 39.83
C GLU A 35 10.71 20.33 39.59
N SER A 36 9.74 20.11 40.49
CA SER A 36 8.71 19.08 40.30
C SER A 36 7.72 19.41 39.17
N ALA A 37 7.43 20.69 38.96
CA ALA A 37 6.59 21.16 37.85
C ALA A 37 7.31 20.99 36.51
N ASP A 38 8.61 21.32 36.45
CA ASP A 38 9.43 21.14 35.25
C ASP A 38 9.57 19.67 34.86
N MET A 39 9.79 18.77 35.84
CA MET A 39 9.85 17.33 35.60
C MET A 39 8.52 16.77 35.09
N ALA A 40 7.39 17.20 35.66
CA ALA A 40 6.07 16.82 35.19
C ALA A 40 5.82 17.28 33.74
N SER A 41 6.24 18.50 33.40
CA SER A 41 6.13 19.03 32.03
C SER A 41 6.98 18.25 31.03
N LEU A 42 8.18 17.82 31.43
CA LEU A 42 9.09 17.05 30.59
C LEU A 42 8.54 15.65 30.31
N MET A 43 8.00 14.99 31.34
CA MET A 43 7.33 13.69 31.20
C MET A 43 6.12 13.79 30.26
N ALA A 44 5.27 14.81 30.43
CA ALA A 44 4.13 15.04 29.56
C ALA A 44 4.54 15.28 28.10
N LYS A 45 5.63 16.03 27.87
CA LYS A 45 6.21 16.25 26.53
C LYS A 45 6.71 14.93 25.95
N TYR A 46 7.44 14.12 26.71
CA TYR A 46 7.96 12.84 26.27
C TYR A 46 6.84 11.87 25.88
N ASP A 47 5.80 11.74 26.70
CA ASP A 47 4.62 10.91 26.42
C ASP A 47 3.91 11.34 25.14
N ARG A 48 3.81 12.66 24.90
CA ARG A 48 3.24 13.19 23.66
C ARG A 48 4.08 12.77 22.44
N LEU A 49 5.40 12.83 22.55
CA LEU A 49 6.31 12.44 21.46
C LEU A 49 6.26 10.94 21.18
N LEU A 50 6.15 10.10 22.22
CA LEU A 50 5.93 8.67 22.06
C LEU A 50 4.61 8.37 21.34
N LYS A 51 3.51 9.04 21.70
CA LYS A 51 2.23 8.90 21.00
C LYS A 51 2.34 9.28 19.52
N ILE A 52 2.98 10.41 19.22
CA ILE A 52 3.20 10.86 17.84
C ILE A 52 4.07 9.86 17.06
N ARG A 53 5.11 9.30 17.69
CA ARG A 53 5.93 8.23 17.10
C ARG A 53 5.11 6.99 16.75
N THR A 54 4.23 6.56 17.65
CA THR A 54 3.34 5.42 17.41
C THR A 54 2.36 5.71 16.27
N VAL A 55 1.77 6.91 16.22
CA VAL A 55 0.86 7.32 15.14
C VAL A 55 1.59 7.41 13.79
N HIS A 56 2.79 8.00 13.76
CA HIS A 56 3.63 8.04 12.57
C HIS A 56 3.92 6.62 12.05
N GLY A 57 4.45 5.75 12.91
CA GLY A 57 4.81 4.38 12.54
C GLY A 57 3.61 3.56 12.08
N SER A 58 2.47 3.65 12.77
CA SER A 58 1.25 2.92 12.40
C SER A 58 0.66 3.42 11.09
N MET A 59 0.57 4.74 10.88
CA MET A 59 0.11 5.32 9.61
C MET A 59 1.01 4.88 8.45
N MET A 60 2.33 5.03 8.58
CA MET A 60 3.27 4.64 7.53
C MET A 60 3.20 3.14 7.24
N SER A 61 3.05 2.30 8.27
CA SER A 61 2.83 0.86 8.13
C SER A 61 1.57 0.55 7.31
N ILE A 62 0.43 1.14 7.65
CA ILE A 62 -0.83 0.90 6.93
C ILE A 62 -0.70 1.33 5.45
N MET A 63 -0.06 2.48 5.19
CA MET A 63 0.11 2.97 3.82
C MET A 63 0.98 2.02 2.97
N PHE A 64 2.18 1.66 3.46
CA PHE A 64 3.17 0.90 2.70
C PHE A 64 2.94 -0.61 2.70
N VAL A 65 2.37 -1.16 3.78
CA VAL A 65 2.10 -2.59 3.89
C VAL A 65 0.77 -2.96 3.25
N LEU A 66 -0.28 -2.15 3.41
CA LEU A 66 -1.63 -2.50 2.99
C LEU A 66 -2.10 -1.70 1.78
N LEU A 67 -2.21 -0.38 1.89
CA LEU A 67 -2.96 0.42 0.92
C LEU A 67 -2.26 0.51 -0.43
N PHE A 68 -0.98 0.90 -0.46
CA PHE A 68 -0.23 1.01 -1.71
C PHE A 68 -0.21 -0.29 -2.52
N PRO A 69 0.20 -1.46 -1.96
CA PRO A 69 0.22 -2.71 -2.72
C PRO A 69 -1.18 -3.19 -3.12
N THR A 70 -2.18 -3.04 -2.25
CA THR A 70 -3.57 -3.44 -2.55
C THR A 70 -4.12 -2.60 -3.69
N PHE A 71 -4.01 -1.28 -3.63
CA PHE A 71 -4.50 -0.41 -4.72
C PHE A 71 -3.67 -0.52 -6.00
N ALA A 72 -2.40 -0.92 -5.91
CA ALA A 72 -1.58 -1.28 -7.06
C ALA A 72 -2.02 -2.61 -7.70
N SER A 73 -2.51 -3.58 -6.93
CA SER A 73 -3.00 -4.86 -7.48
C SER A 73 -4.31 -4.75 -8.27
N LEU A 74 -5.09 -3.66 -8.11
CA LEU A 74 -6.37 -3.47 -8.80
C LEU A 74 -6.23 -3.54 -10.33
N VAL A 75 -5.15 -2.98 -10.89
CA VAL A 75 -4.87 -3.03 -12.34
C VAL A 75 -4.44 -4.42 -12.84
N HIS A 76 -4.12 -5.33 -11.92
CA HIS A 76 -3.79 -6.72 -12.25
C HIS A 76 -5.03 -7.61 -12.25
N LEU A 77 -6.00 -7.33 -11.38
CA LEU A 77 -7.25 -8.08 -11.25
C LEU A 77 -8.27 -7.71 -12.34
N LEU A 78 -8.36 -6.42 -12.69
CA LEU A 78 -9.36 -5.92 -13.63
C LEU A 78 -8.78 -5.73 -15.04
N PRO A 79 -9.62 -5.78 -16.09
CA PRO A 79 -9.22 -5.38 -17.44
C PRO A 79 -8.75 -3.92 -17.44
N SER A 80 -7.71 -3.63 -18.20
CA SER A 80 -7.05 -2.31 -18.24
C SER A 80 -7.91 -1.27 -18.99
N SER A 81 -9.09 -0.99 -18.48
CA SER A 81 -10.02 0.01 -19.00
C SER A 81 -9.74 1.40 -18.41
N LYS A 82 -10.22 2.45 -19.09
CA LYS A 82 -10.12 3.84 -18.64
C LYS A 82 -10.60 4.05 -17.18
N PRO A 83 -11.75 3.51 -16.73
CA PRO A 83 -12.20 3.71 -15.35
C PRO A 83 -11.27 3.06 -14.33
N VAL A 84 -10.75 1.86 -14.60
CA VAL A 84 -9.84 1.15 -13.69
C VAL A 84 -8.56 1.94 -13.45
N VAL A 85 -7.98 2.54 -14.50
CA VAL A 85 -6.78 3.38 -14.36
C VAL A 85 -7.07 4.65 -13.55
N ARG A 86 -8.25 5.27 -13.72
CA ARG A 86 -8.65 6.44 -12.92
C ARG A 86 -8.84 6.09 -11.45
N ILE A 87 -9.53 4.99 -11.16
CA ILE A 87 -9.73 4.50 -9.78
C ILE A 87 -8.38 4.20 -9.13
N HIS A 88 -7.48 3.51 -9.85
CA HIS A 88 -6.12 3.27 -9.39
C HIS A 88 -5.39 4.58 -9.07
N ALA A 89 -5.40 5.56 -9.98
CA ALA A 89 -4.75 6.85 -9.75
C ALA A 89 -5.33 7.60 -8.54
N LEU A 90 -6.64 7.58 -8.36
CA LEU A 90 -7.32 8.22 -7.22
C LEU A 90 -6.94 7.56 -5.89
N LEU A 91 -7.05 6.23 -5.81
CA LEU A 91 -6.71 5.47 -4.60
C LEU A 91 -5.22 5.62 -4.23
N GLN A 92 -4.35 5.65 -5.24
CA GLN A 92 -2.92 5.91 -5.06
C GLN A 92 -2.67 7.35 -4.57
N ALA A 93 -3.35 8.34 -5.13
CA ALA A 93 -3.24 9.73 -4.68
C ALA A 93 -3.72 9.90 -3.23
N MET A 94 -4.84 9.28 -2.85
CA MET A 94 -5.32 9.30 -1.46
C MET A 94 -4.30 8.70 -0.49
N THR A 95 -3.73 7.55 -0.85
CA THR A 95 -2.69 6.89 -0.04
C THR A 95 -1.42 7.72 0.04
N ALA A 96 -1.03 8.37 -1.07
CA ALA A 96 0.10 9.30 -1.10
C ALA A 96 -0.12 10.50 -0.17
N THR A 97 -1.31 11.09 -0.16
CA THR A 97 -1.65 12.19 0.77
C THR A 97 -1.51 11.75 2.23
N LEU A 98 -2.03 10.57 2.59
CA LEU A 98 -1.87 10.04 3.94
C LEU A 98 -0.40 9.74 4.29
N ALA A 99 0.38 9.25 3.33
CA ALA A 99 1.82 9.06 3.49
C ALA A 99 2.58 10.38 3.68
N ILE A 100 2.16 11.48 3.03
CA ILE A 100 2.71 12.83 3.25
C ILE A 100 2.42 13.29 4.68
N VAL A 101 1.21 13.07 5.19
CA VAL A 101 0.87 13.40 6.59
C VAL A 101 1.74 12.58 7.56
N GLY A 102 1.87 11.27 7.31
CA GLY A 102 2.78 10.41 8.06
C GLY A 102 4.22 10.93 8.02
N PHE A 103 4.73 11.27 6.85
CA PHE A 103 6.07 11.84 6.68
C PHE A 103 6.25 13.16 7.44
N GLY A 104 5.26 14.05 7.41
CA GLY A 104 5.26 15.29 8.18
C GLY A 104 5.36 15.06 9.69
N LEU A 105 4.67 14.06 10.23
CA LEU A 105 4.82 13.65 11.63
C LEU A 105 6.24 13.16 11.94
N GLY A 106 6.87 12.44 11.00
CA GLY A 106 8.26 12.00 11.10
C GLY A 106 9.26 13.17 11.13
N ILE A 107 9.06 14.18 10.27
CA ILE A 107 9.85 15.42 10.29
C ILE A 107 9.68 16.13 11.63
N TYR A 108 8.44 16.28 12.11
CA TYR A 108 8.15 16.91 13.40
C TYR A 108 8.89 16.20 14.54
N LEU A 109 8.83 14.87 14.61
CA LEU A 109 9.56 14.09 15.63
C LEU A 109 11.07 14.33 15.57
N ASN A 110 11.64 14.34 14.37
CA ASN A 110 13.08 14.55 14.18
C ASN A 110 13.54 15.96 14.61
N GLN A 111 12.66 16.97 14.52
CA GLN A 111 12.93 18.31 15.03
C GLN A 111 12.89 18.39 16.57
N GLN A 112 12.06 17.57 17.21
CA GLN A 112 11.89 17.59 18.67
C GLN A 112 12.98 16.79 19.39
N ILE A 113 13.36 15.63 18.85
CA ILE A 113 14.40 14.77 19.41
C ILE A 113 15.28 14.28 18.25
N PRO A 114 16.40 14.96 17.98
CA PRO A 114 17.33 14.54 16.94
C PRO A 114 18.01 13.22 17.37
N VAL A 115 17.57 12.11 16.79
CA VAL A 115 18.11 10.77 17.10
C VAL A 115 19.41 10.54 16.33
N LYS A 116 20.43 9.96 16.97
CA LYS A 116 21.66 9.50 16.31
C LYS A 116 21.35 8.21 15.53
N GLY A 117 21.81 8.08 14.28
CA GLY A 117 21.50 6.92 13.40
C GLY A 117 20.42 7.18 12.34
N LYS A 118 20.62 8.20 11.49
CA LYS A 118 19.63 8.80 10.59
C LYS A 118 19.29 7.99 9.32
N HIS A 119 19.79 6.76 9.16
CA HIS A 119 19.66 6.03 7.89
C HIS A 119 18.19 5.80 7.49
N HIS A 120 17.34 5.32 8.42
CA HIS A 120 15.92 5.12 8.14
C HIS A 120 15.20 6.44 7.82
N GLN A 121 15.59 7.56 8.46
CA GLN A 121 15.00 8.87 8.21
C GLN A 121 15.34 9.37 6.81
N VAL A 122 16.61 9.26 6.39
CA VAL A 122 17.09 9.70 5.09
C VAL A 122 16.50 8.82 3.98
N ILE A 123 16.58 7.50 4.12
CA ILE A 123 16.01 6.56 3.14
C ILE A 123 14.50 6.76 3.04
N GLY A 124 13.79 6.89 4.17
CA GLY A 124 12.35 7.15 4.19
C GLY A 124 11.95 8.44 3.49
N ALA A 125 12.71 9.52 3.70
CA ALA A 125 12.48 10.78 2.99
C ALA A 125 12.65 10.62 1.47
N ILE A 126 13.71 9.95 1.03
CA ILE A 126 13.95 9.67 -0.39
C ILE A 126 12.80 8.82 -0.96
N VAL A 127 12.40 7.75 -0.26
CA VAL A 127 11.30 6.87 -0.67
C VAL A 127 10.00 7.67 -0.85
N VAL A 128 9.61 8.48 0.13
CA VAL A 128 8.38 9.29 0.07
C VAL A 128 8.45 10.29 -1.09
N VAL A 129 9.56 11.02 -1.26
CA VAL A 129 9.70 11.99 -2.36
C VAL A 129 9.61 11.31 -3.72
N LEU A 130 10.32 10.20 -3.92
CA LEU A 130 10.29 9.46 -5.17
C LEU A 130 8.89 8.86 -5.45
N LEU A 131 8.18 8.41 -4.42
CA LEU A 131 6.87 7.80 -4.57
C LEU A 131 5.73 8.83 -4.72
N VAL A 132 5.88 10.04 -4.17
CA VAL A 132 4.87 11.10 -4.27
C VAL A 132 5.07 11.94 -5.53
N VAL A 133 6.31 12.16 -5.97
CA VAL A 133 6.61 13.05 -7.10
C VAL A 133 6.91 12.27 -8.37
N VAL A 134 7.92 11.40 -8.33
CA VAL A 134 8.42 10.72 -9.53
C VAL A 134 7.41 9.70 -10.03
N GLN A 135 6.78 8.95 -9.13
CA GLN A 135 5.80 7.92 -9.49
C GLN A 135 4.60 8.44 -10.29
N PRO A 136 3.88 9.50 -9.86
CA PRO A 136 2.80 10.08 -10.66
C PRO A 136 3.26 10.61 -12.01
N ILE A 137 4.45 11.24 -12.09
CA ILE A 137 5.01 11.73 -13.36
C ILE A 137 5.22 10.55 -14.32
N LEU A 138 5.85 9.47 -13.86
CA LEU A 138 6.05 8.25 -14.67
C LEU A 138 4.70 7.62 -15.07
N GLY A 139 3.73 7.59 -14.16
CA GLY A 139 2.39 7.04 -14.38
C GLY A 139 1.58 7.82 -15.42
N ILE A 140 1.59 9.16 -15.34
CA ILE A 140 0.92 10.04 -16.30
C ILE A 140 1.60 9.92 -17.66
N ARG A 141 2.93 10.01 -17.71
CA ARG A 141 3.69 9.96 -18.98
C ARG A 141 3.46 8.65 -19.71
N GLN A 142 3.54 7.51 -19.03
CA GLN A 142 3.28 6.22 -19.66
C GLN A 142 1.82 6.10 -20.13
N HIS A 143 0.85 6.60 -19.35
CA HIS A 143 -0.55 6.56 -19.73
C HIS A 143 -0.84 7.40 -20.99
N MET A 144 -0.29 8.62 -21.06
CA MET A 144 -0.42 9.49 -22.24
C MET A 144 0.16 8.83 -23.50
N ILE A 145 1.36 8.24 -23.39
CA ILE A 145 2.01 7.60 -24.53
C ILE A 145 1.28 6.31 -24.94
N PHE A 146 0.83 5.51 -23.96
CA PHE A 146 0.06 4.30 -24.24
C PHE A 146 -1.25 4.62 -24.95
N ARG A 147 -1.95 5.70 -24.55
CA ARG A 147 -3.16 6.14 -25.24
C ARG A 147 -2.94 6.50 -26.70
N ARG A 148 -1.80 7.13 -27.04
CA ARG A 148 -1.47 7.54 -28.42
C ARG A 148 -0.96 6.40 -29.28
N THR A 149 -0.13 5.52 -28.72
CA THR A 149 0.65 4.55 -29.50
C THR A 149 0.16 3.10 -29.35
N GLN A 150 -0.58 2.78 -28.29
CA GLN A 150 -0.91 1.41 -27.86
C GLN A 150 0.32 0.49 -27.68
N ARG A 151 1.54 1.04 -27.68
CA ARG A 151 2.80 0.29 -27.57
C ARG A 151 3.32 0.30 -26.14
N LYS A 152 4.05 -0.77 -25.78
CA LYS A 152 4.79 -0.84 -24.52
C LYS A 152 6.03 0.06 -24.63
N THR A 153 6.18 0.99 -23.71
CA THR A 153 7.33 1.91 -23.65
C THR A 153 8.19 1.67 -22.42
N TRP A 154 9.44 2.13 -22.45
CA TRP A 154 10.35 2.10 -21.30
C TRP A 154 9.72 2.71 -20.03
N TRP A 155 8.96 3.80 -20.16
CA TRP A 155 8.23 4.47 -19.07
C TRP A 155 7.32 3.52 -18.28
N LYS A 156 6.71 2.55 -18.96
CA LYS A 156 5.88 1.53 -18.32
C LYS A 156 6.69 0.65 -17.37
N TYR A 157 7.89 0.25 -17.79
CA TYR A 157 8.79 -0.56 -16.97
C TYR A 157 9.37 0.25 -15.81
N ALA A 158 9.81 1.49 -16.09
CA ALA A 158 10.29 2.41 -15.07
C ALA A 158 9.23 2.64 -13.97
N HIS A 159 8.00 3.02 -14.34
CA HIS A 159 6.88 3.22 -13.40
C HIS A 159 6.65 1.98 -12.50
N ARG A 160 6.65 0.77 -13.09
CA ARG A 160 6.39 -0.46 -12.33
C ARG A 160 7.54 -0.83 -11.39
N TRP A 161 8.77 -0.84 -11.89
CA TRP A 161 9.93 -1.27 -11.12
C TRP A 161 10.28 -0.26 -10.05
N GLN A 162 10.26 1.04 -10.37
CA GLN A 162 10.43 2.10 -9.39
C GLN A 162 9.42 1.94 -8.24
N GLY A 163 8.15 1.66 -8.55
CA GLY A 163 7.12 1.52 -7.53
C GLY A 163 7.40 0.35 -6.60
N ARG A 164 7.76 -0.80 -7.17
CA ARG A 164 8.09 -2.00 -6.38
C ARG A 164 9.31 -1.80 -5.48
N VAL A 165 10.37 -1.19 -6.00
CA VAL A 165 11.58 -0.90 -5.21
C VAL A 165 11.23 0.03 -4.04
N MET A 166 10.47 1.10 -4.29
CA MET A 166 10.06 2.03 -3.22
C MET A 166 9.16 1.37 -2.18
N LEU A 167 8.29 0.44 -2.57
CA LEU A 167 7.45 -0.31 -1.63
C LEU A 167 8.29 -1.19 -0.70
N VAL A 168 9.24 -1.95 -1.25
CA VAL A 168 10.15 -2.78 -0.44
C VAL A 168 11.01 -1.91 0.49
N LEU A 169 11.67 -0.88 -0.04
CA LEU A 169 12.48 0.05 0.76
C LEU A 169 11.66 0.75 1.85
N GLY A 170 10.39 1.08 1.56
CA GLY A 170 9.48 1.67 2.54
C GLY A 170 9.19 0.73 3.70
N VAL A 171 8.90 -0.54 3.44
CA VAL A 171 8.70 -1.57 4.48
C VAL A 171 9.95 -1.73 5.33
N ASP A 172 11.13 -1.85 4.70
CA ASP A 172 12.41 -1.99 5.42
C ASP A 172 12.71 -0.74 6.28
N THR A 173 12.38 0.44 5.77
CA THR A 173 12.56 1.71 6.49
C THR A 173 11.64 1.80 7.70
N ILE A 174 10.38 1.37 7.56
CA ILE A 174 9.42 1.33 8.67
C ILE A 174 9.90 0.34 9.74
N LEU A 175 10.35 -0.85 9.32
CA LEU A 175 10.90 -1.85 10.23
C LEU A 175 12.11 -1.32 11.00
N ALA A 176 13.02 -0.61 10.33
CA ALA A 176 14.18 0.02 10.97
C ALA A 176 13.81 1.16 11.94
N GLY A 177 12.69 1.84 11.71
CA GLY A 177 12.16 2.88 12.60
C GLY A 177 11.27 2.34 13.74
N LEU A 178 10.80 1.09 13.61
CA LEU A 178 9.93 0.42 14.55
C LEU A 178 10.69 0.20 15.86
N GLY A 179 10.28 0.90 16.90
CA GLY A 179 10.68 0.61 18.27
C GLY A 179 9.60 -0.24 18.91
N GLY A 180 9.95 -1.33 19.59
CA GLY A 180 8.95 -2.19 20.21
C GLY A 180 9.53 -3.48 20.77
N SER A 181 8.65 -4.30 21.34
CA SER A 181 9.00 -5.65 21.77
C SER A 181 9.18 -6.58 20.55
N PRO A 182 9.86 -7.73 20.71
CA PRO A 182 9.96 -8.75 19.66
C PRO A 182 8.60 -9.13 19.05
N GLY A 183 7.53 -9.15 19.85
CA GLY A 183 6.17 -9.42 19.37
C GLY A 183 5.66 -8.41 18.33
N VAL A 184 6.03 -7.12 18.45
CA VAL A 184 5.66 -6.09 17.48
C VAL A 184 6.36 -6.33 16.14
N PHE A 185 7.64 -6.67 16.17
CA PHE A 185 8.40 -7.01 14.96
C PHE A 185 7.84 -8.26 14.26
N ILE A 186 7.51 -9.30 15.03
CA ILE A 186 6.90 -10.53 14.51
C ILE A 186 5.54 -10.24 13.87
N ALA A 187 4.65 -9.54 14.59
CA ALA A 187 3.32 -9.19 14.08
C ALA A 187 3.40 -8.37 12.79
N TYR A 188 4.27 -7.36 12.75
CA TYR A 188 4.51 -6.57 11.55
C TYR A 188 5.03 -7.44 10.38
N GLY A 189 6.04 -8.27 10.64
CA GLY A 189 6.66 -9.14 9.64
C GLY A 189 5.68 -10.15 9.04
N VAL A 190 4.81 -10.76 9.87
CA VAL A 190 3.78 -11.70 9.41
C VAL A 190 2.78 -10.99 8.49
N VAL A 191 2.25 -9.83 8.90
CA VAL A 191 1.28 -9.08 8.08
C VAL A 191 1.91 -8.62 6.77
N ALA A 192 3.12 -8.05 6.82
CA ALA A 192 3.84 -7.63 5.64
C ALA A 192 4.13 -8.81 4.69
N GLY A 193 4.61 -9.94 5.23
CA GLY A 193 4.89 -11.15 4.47
C GLY A 193 3.66 -11.68 3.75
N LEU A 194 2.51 -11.78 4.43
CA LEU A 194 1.26 -12.26 3.82
C LEU A 194 0.81 -11.37 2.66
N VAL A 195 0.82 -10.05 2.85
CA VAL A 195 0.34 -9.10 1.84
C VAL A 195 1.26 -9.07 0.62
N TYR A 196 2.58 -9.04 0.83
CA TYR A 196 3.55 -9.02 -0.28
C TYR A 196 3.62 -10.38 -1.00
N THR A 197 3.40 -11.49 -0.29
CA THR A 197 3.27 -12.82 -0.91
C THR A 197 2.03 -12.89 -1.79
N PHE A 198 0.88 -12.40 -1.30
CA PHE A 198 -0.35 -12.31 -2.10
C PHE A 198 -0.16 -11.41 -3.33
N TYR A 199 0.37 -10.20 -3.14
CA TYR A 199 0.68 -9.26 -4.22
C TYR A 199 1.58 -9.89 -5.29
N SER A 200 2.67 -10.54 -4.87
CA SER A 200 3.63 -11.20 -5.77
C SER A 200 2.98 -12.38 -6.51
N SER A 201 2.14 -13.16 -5.83
CA SER A 201 1.40 -14.27 -6.42
C SER A 201 0.44 -13.80 -7.52
N LEU A 202 -0.29 -12.69 -7.31
CA LEU A 202 -1.16 -12.10 -8.33
C LEU A 202 -0.38 -11.70 -9.59
N ILE A 203 0.80 -11.10 -9.41
CA ILE A 203 1.66 -10.70 -10.52
C ILE A 203 2.17 -11.94 -11.27
N ALA A 204 2.67 -12.94 -10.54
CA ALA A 204 3.18 -14.18 -11.11
C ALA A 204 2.08 -14.91 -11.89
N PHE A 205 0.90 -15.06 -11.30
CA PHE A 205 -0.26 -15.69 -11.95
C PHE A 205 -0.63 -14.98 -13.26
N LYS A 206 -0.72 -13.64 -13.25
CA LYS A 206 -1.02 -12.85 -14.46
C LYS A 206 0.07 -13.03 -15.53
N ALA A 207 1.34 -13.05 -15.14
CA ALA A 207 2.46 -13.26 -16.06
C ALA A 207 2.43 -14.66 -16.69
N ILE A 208 2.18 -15.71 -15.90
CA ILE A 208 2.06 -17.09 -16.37
C ILE A 208 0.88 -17.23 -17.33
N ARG A 209 -0.30 -16.70 -16.98
CA ARG A 209 -1.50 -16.75 -17.83
C ARG A 209 -1.28 -16.06 -19.18
N GLN A 210 -0.61 -14.90 -19.18
CA GLN A 210 -0.26 -14.19 -20.42
C GLN A 210 0.71 -14.99 -21.30
N ARG A 211 1.74 -15.61 -20.71
CA ARG A 211 2.68 -16.47 -21.44
C ARG A 211 1.97 -17.69 -22.05
N ARG A 212 1.09 -18.35 -21.29
CA ARG A 212 0.31 -19.50 -21.78
C ARG A 212 -0.62 -19.13 -22.94
N ALA A 213 -1.30 -17.99 -22.85
CA ALA A 213 -2.14 -17.50 -23.95
C ALA A 213 -1.32 -17.21 -25.22
N SER A 214 -0.20 -16.50 -25.10
CA SER A 214 0.67 -16.22 -26.24
C SER A 214 1.35 -17.46 -26.82
N ALA A 215 1.60 -18.51 -26.02
CA ALA A 215 2.12 -19.78 -26.52
C ALA A 215 1.04 -20.55 -27.30
N ARG A 216 -0.22 -20.52 -26.84
CA ARG A 216 -1.35 -21.12 -27.55
C ARG A 216 -1.60 -20.45 -28.91
N ASP A 217 -1.53 -19.12 -29.00
CA ASP A 217 -1.71 -18.39 -30.26
C ASP A 217 -0.60 -18.66 -31.28
N LYS A 218 0.57 -19.13 -30.84
CA LYS A 218 1.72 -19.47 -31.69
C LYS A 218 1.80 -20.95 -32.04
N ALA A 219 0.97 -21.80 -31.44
CA ALA A 219 0.95 -23.22 -31.78
C ALA A 219 0.41 -23.38 -33.21
N PRO A 220 1.05 -24.19 -34.07
CA PRO A 220 0.51 -24.48 -35.39
C PRO A 220 -0.92 -25.02 -35.27
N PRO A 221 -1.83 -24.73 -36.23
CA PRO A 221 -3.08 -25.45 -36.33
C PRO A 221 -2.77 -26.95 -36.30
N ALA A 222 -3.54 -27.74 -35.55
CA ALA A 222 -3.36 -29.18 -35.52
C ALA A 222 -3.56 -29.72 -36.95
N GLU A 223 -2.45 -29.94 -37.66
CA GLU A 223 -2.43 -30.67 -38.92
C GLU A 223 -2.67 -32.14 -38.58
N GLY A 224 -3.93 -32.56 -38.63
CA GLY A 224 -4.27 -33.91 -38.18
C GLY A 224 -5.74 -34.18 -37.97
N ALA A 225 -6.61 -33.64 -38.82
CA ALA A 225 -7.92 -34.24 -39.06
C ALA A 225 -8.15 -34.24 -40.58
N ARG A 226 -7.34 -35.02 -41.30
CA ARG A 226 -7.76 -35.48 -42.63
C ARG A 226 -8.97 -36.39 -42.40
N PRO A 227 -10.15 -36.12 -42.96
CA PRO A 227 -11.13 -37.18 -43.11
C PRO A 227 -10.47 -38.27 -43.96
N ALA A 228 -10.55 -39.51 -43.49
CA ALA A 228 -10.08 -40.67 -44.22
C ALA A 228 -10.73 -40.65 -45.60
N GLU A 229 -9.91 -40.41 -46.62
CA GLU A 229 -10.27 -40.62 -48.01
C GLU A 229 -10.32 -42.13 -48.22
N THR A 230 -11.53 -42.67 -48.16
CA THR A 230 -11.80 -44.04 -48.61
C THR A 230 -11.70 -44.01 -50.13
N GLU A 231 -10.55 -44.40 -50.67
CA GLU A 231 -10.44 -44.85 -52.06
C GLU A 231 -11.40 -46.03 -52.27
N GLU A 232 -12.48 -45.82 -53.02
CA GLU A 232 -13.13 -46.88 -53.76
C GLU A 232 -12.93 -46.62 -55.25
N HIS A 233 -12.02 -47.41 -55.82
CA HIS A 233 -11.67 -47.46 -57.22
C HIS A 233 -12.68 -48.37 -57.93
N THR A 234 -13.72 -47.82 -58.56
CA THR A 234 -14.51 -48.57 -59.55
C THR A 234 -14.63 -47.76 -60.84
N LEU A 235 -14.06 -48.35 -61.89
CA LEU A 235 -13.88 -47.86 -63.25
C LEU A 235 -15.09 -48.31 -64.10
N THR A 236 -15.75 -47.36 -64.77
CA THR A 236 -16.49 -47.59 -66.03
C THR A 236 -16.72 -46.27 -66.79
N GLU A 237 -15.86 -46.05 -67.80
CA GLU A 237 -16.12 -45.56 -69.18
C GLU A 237 -17.60 -45.29 -69.59
N ILE A 238 -18.04 -44.18 -70.23
CA ILE A 238 -17.91 -43.72 -71.66
C ILE A 238 -18.66 -42.35 -71.82
N PRO A 239 -18.39 -41.50 -72.86
CA PRO A 239 -18.56 -40.03 -72.82
C PRO A 239 -19.74 -39.44 -73.62
N ALA A 240 -19.76 -38.09 -73.63
CA ALA A 240 -20.42 -37.15 -74.55
C ALA A 240 -21.89 -36.75 -74.27
N HIS A 241 -22.14 -35.46 -74.05
CA HIS A 241 -22.69 -34.53 -75.06
C HIS A 241 -23.10 -33.20 -74.41
N ALA A 242 -22.82 -32.12 -75.14
CA ALA A 242 -23.14 -30.74 -74.81
C ALA A 242 -24.65 -30.46 -74.79
N VAL A 243 -25.10 -29.60 -73.88
CA VAL A 243 -26.27 -28.74 -74.10
C VAL A 243 -26.01 -27.36 -73.48
N SER A 244 -26.08 -26.36 -74.35
CA SER A 244 -26.08 -24.94 -74.03
C SER A 244 -27.45 -24.53 -73.49
N THR A 245 -27.48 -23.66 -72.48
CA THR A 245 -28.61 -22.74 -72.31
C THR A 245 -28.18 -21.43 -71.65
N ARG A 246 -28.44 -20.35 -72.38
CA ARG A 246 -28.42 -18.94 -71.97
C ARG A 246 -29.26 -18.70 -70.70
N GLY A 247 -28.84 -17.72 -69.91
CA GLY A 247 -29.68 -17.08 -68.90
C GLY A 247 -29.03 -15.82 -68.35
N ASN A 248 -29.36 -14.66 -68.92
CA ASN A 248 -28.97 -13.33 -68.46
C ASN A 248 -29.32 -13.10 -66.99
N PHE A 249 -28.42 -12.44 -66.25
CA PHE A 249 -28.83 -11.57 -65.15
C PHE A 249 -27.91 -10.34 -65.08
N CYS A 250 -28.42 -9.22 -65.60
CA CYS A 250 -27.94 -7.87 -65.34
C CYS A 250 -28.74 -7.28 -64.16
N ALA A 251 -28.03 -6.73 -63.18
CA ALA A 251 -28.43 -5.63 -62.28
C ALA A 251 -27.14 -5.28 -61.48
N GLU A 252 -26.44 -4.16 -61.66
CA GLU A 252 -26.82 -2.77 -61.32
C GLU A 252 -27.30 -2.72 -59.84
N THR A 253 -26.68 -2.07 -58.84
CA THR A 253 -26.13 -0.71 -58.77
C THR A 253 -25.42 -0.47 -57.40
N SER A 254 -24.57 0.57 -57.34
CA SER A 254 -24.30 1.48 -56.18
C SER A 254 -23.49 0.98 -54.96
N GLN A 255 -22.23 1.40 -54.78
CA GLN A 255 -21.81 2.64 -54.07
C GLN A 255 -22.45 2.87 -52.68
N CYS A 256 -21.63 2.82 -51.62
CA CYS A 256 -21.63 3.84 -50.56
C CYS A 256 -20.34 3.78 -49.70
N GLN A 257 -19.43 4.73 -49.93
CA GLN A 257 -18.51 5.27 -48.92
C GLN A 257 -19.32 6.10 -47.93
N THR A 258 -18.93 6.15 -46.65
CA THR A 258 -18.93 7.40 -45.87
C THR A 258 -18.09 7.26 -44.59
N ASN A 259 -17.15 8.21 -44.48
CA ASN A 259 -16.54 8.89 -43.33
C ASN A 259 -16.36 8.19 -41.98
#